data_AF-A0A6J3FST7-F1
#
_entry.id   AF-A0A6J3FST7-F1
#
_cell.length_a   1.000
_cell.length_b   1.000
_cell.length_c   1.000
_cell.angle_alpha   90.00
_cell.angle_beta   90.00
_cell.angle_gamma   90.00
#
_symmetry.space_group_name_H-M   'P 1'
#
loop_
_entity.id
_entity.type
_entity.pdbx_description
1 polymer ?
#
loop_
_entity_poly.entity_id
_entity_poly.type
_entity_poly.pdbx_seq_one_letter_code
_entity_poly.pdbx_strand_id
1 'polypeptide(L)'
;MGPANPRWPWRHCLAGLLFQLLVAVCFFSYLRVYQDDAPGSLMAVEPVTGAPNRSRCQDSTETPARPTLLILLWTWPFNKPLALPRCSEMVPGTADCHITADHEVYPQADAVIVHHWDIMYDPRAQLPPRTRPPGQRWVWFSMESPSHCWHLQALDRYFNLTMSYRSDSDIFTPYGWLEPWSGQPAHPPLNLSAKTHLVAWAVSNWNPQSARLL
;
A
#
# COMPACT_ATOMS: atom_id res chain seq x y z
N MET A 1 -9.31 -77.09 -8.14
CA MET A 1 -9.57 -76.08 -9.19
C MET A 1 -10.74 -75.21 -8.78
N GLY A 2 -10.55 -73.89 -8.72
CA GLY A 2 -11.61 -72.87 -8.69
C GLY A 2 -10.98 -71.58 -9.24
N PRO A 3 -11.63 -70.83 -10.15
CA PRO A 3 -10.96 -69.76 -10.86
C PRO A 3 -10.81 -68.53 -9.97
N ALA A 4 -9.60 -67.96 -9.95
CA ALA A 4 -9.35 -66.66 -9.35
C ALA A 4 -9.96 -65.57 -10.23
N ASN A 5 -10.96 -64.85 -9.72
CA ASN A 5 -11.51 -63.67 -10.38
C ASN A 5 -10.48 -62.53 -10.36
N PRO A 6 -10.08 -61.95 -11.51
CA PRO A 6 -9.17 -60.82 -11.53
C PRO A 6 -9.90 -59.57 -11.01
N ARG A 7 -9.45 -59.02 -9.88
CA ARG A 7 -9.87 -57.70 -9.40
C ARG A 7 -9.22 -56.64 -10.27
N TRP A 8 -9.92 -56.22 -11.34
CA TRP A 8 -9.47 -55.15 -12.23
C TRP A 8 -9.43 -53.79 -11.49
N PRO A 9 -8.36 -52.98 -11.65
CA PRO A 9 -8.12 -51.77 -10.85
C PRO A 9 -8.91 -50.55 -11.37
N TRP A 10 -10.21 -50.71 -11.63
CA TRP A 10 -11.06 -49.66 -12.21
C TRP A 10 -11.10 -48.38 -11.36
N ARG A 11 -10.94 -48.50 -10.03
CA ARG A 11 -10.87 -47.37 -9.10
C ARG A 11 -9.66 -46.46 -9.35
N HIS A 12 -8.51 -47.03 -9.73
CA HIS A 12 -7.32 -46.24 -10.04
C HIS A 12 -7.42 -45.59 -11.42
N CYS A 13 -8.04 -46.29 -12.39
CA CYS A 13 -8.33 -45.71 -13.70
C CYS A 13 -9.33 -44.55 -13.62
N LEU A 14 -10.41 -44.71 -12.84
CA LEU A 14 -11.37 -43.63 -12.57
C LEU A 14 -10.74 -42.43 -11.89
N ALA A 15 -9.92 -42.66 -10.86
CA ALA A 15 -9.22 -41.58 -10.17
C ALA A 15 -8.26 -40.83 -11.12
N GLY A 16 -7.55 -41.56 -11.98
CA GLY A 16 -6.69 -40.97 -13.01
C GLY A 16 -7.48 -40.14 -14.02
N LEU A 17 -8.62 -40.64 -14.51
CA LEU A 17 -9.48 -39.92 -15.45
C LEU A 17 -10.08 -38.66 -14.82
N LEU A 18 -10.55 -38.73 -13.57
CA LEU A 18 -11.08 -37.57 -12.85
C LEU A 18 -10.01 -36.50 -12.63
N PHE A 19 -8.77 -36.89 -12.30
CA PHE A 19 -7.65 -35.97 -12.15
C PHE A 19 -7.29 -35.28 -13.49
N GLN A 20 -7.24 -36.04 -14.59
CA GLN A 20 -7.00 -35.48 -15.93
C GLN A 20 -8.09 -34.47 -16.33
N LEU A 21 -9.35 -34.76 -16.01
CA LEU A 21 -10.48 -33.87 -16.30
C LEU A 21 -10.41 -32.56 -15.48
N LEU A 22 -10.03 -32.66 -14.20
CA LEU A 22 -9.79 -31.49 -13.35
C LEU A 22 -8.67 -30.60 -13.91
N VAL A 23 -7.52 -31.17 -14.25
CA VAL A 23 -6.38 -30.43 -14.82
C VAL A 23 -6.75 -29.78 -16.14
N ALA A 24 -7.49 -30.48 -17.01
CA ALA A 24 -7.97 -29.91 -18.27
C ALA A 24 -8.90 -28.72 -18.03
N VAL A 25 -9.87 -28.83 -17.12
CA VAL A 25 -10.76 -27.72 -16.76
C VAL A 25 -9.98 -26.54 -16.21
N CYS A 26 -9.01 -26.75 -15.30
CA CYS A 26 -8.15 -25.68 -14.79
C CYS A 26 -7.34 -25.01 -15.90
N PHE A 27 -6.76 -25.79 -16.83
CA PHE A 27 -6.00 -25.27 -17.96
C PHE A 27 -6.87 -24.46 -18.92
N PHE A 28 -8.07 -24.93 -19.25
CA PHE A 28 -9.00 -24.20 -20.11
C PHE A 28 -9.53 -22.92 -19.44
N SER A 29 -9.81 -22.94 -18.14
CA SER A 29 -10.18 -21.73 -17.38
C SER A 29 -9.04 -20.72 -17.34
N TYR A 30 -7.79 -21.18 -17.15
CA TYR A 30 -6.60 -20.34 -17.20
C TYR A 30 -6.42 -19.70 -18.57
N LEU A 31 -6.54 -20.48 -19.66
CA LEU A 31 -6.45 -19.95 -21.02
C LEU A 31 -7.57 -18.96 -21.36
N ARG A 32 -8.78 -19.18 -20.83
CA ARG A 32 -9.90 -18.22 -20.98
C ARG A 32 -9.57 -16.89 -20.33
N VAL A 33 -9.11 -16.91 -19.07
CA VAL A 33 -8.66 -15.70 -18.36
C VAL A 33 -7.49 -15.02 -19.08
N TYR A 34 -6.50 -15.80 -19.54
CA TYR A 34 -5.37 -15.26 -20.30
C TYR A 34 -5.76 -14.63 -21.64
N GLN A 35 -6.78 -15.18 -22.31
CA GLN A 35 -7.31 -14.62 -23.56
C GLN A 35 -8.19 -13.39 -23.33
N ASP A 36 -8.90 -13.31 -22.19
CA ASP A 36 -9.66 -12.13 -21.80
C ASP A 36 -8.75 -10.95 -21.40
N ASP A 37 -7.51 -11.23 -20.96
CA ASP A 37 -6.47 -10.22 -20.67
C ASP A 37 -5.61 -9.83 -21.90
N ALA A 38 -5.94 -10.29 -23.11
CA ALA A 38 -5.24 -9.85 -24.32
C ALA A 38 -5.78 -8.49 -24.82
N PRO A 39 -4.99 -7.40 -24.82
CA PRO A 39 -5.40 -6.14 -25.43
C PRO A 39 -5.54 -6.32 -26.95
N GLY A 40 -6.75 -6.05 -27.45
CA GLY A 40 -7.06 -6.07 -28.87
C GLY A 40 -6.23 -5.08 -29.68
N SER A 41 -5.41 -5.65 -30.58
CA SER A 41 -5.08 -5.23 -31.95
C SER A 41 -4.82 -3.74 -32.28
N LEU A 42 -3.55 -3.47 -32.57
CA LEU A 42 -2.97 -2.55 -33.58
C LEU A 42 -3.93 -1.71 -34.44
N MET A 43 -3.70 -0.39 -34.43
CA MET A 43 -3.79 0.43 -35.63
C MET A 43 -2.45 1.14 -35.84
N ALA A 44 -1.85 0.86 -36.99
CA ALA A 44 -0.65 1.52 -37.51
C ALA A 44 -1.00 2.87 -38.12
N VAL A 45 -0.17 3.90 -37.88
CA VAL A 45 -0.05 5.08 -38.75
C VAL A 45 1.42 5.50 -38.82
N GLU A 46 1.87 5.74 -40.04
CA GLU A 46 3.23 6.03 -40.54
C GLU A 46 3.86 7.36 -40.07
N PRO A 47 5.18 7.56 -40.27
CA PRO A 47 5.90 8.74 -39.80
C PRO A 47 5.90 9.89 -40.83
N VAL A 48 5.82 11.13 -40.34
CA VAL A 48 6.09 12.34 -41.14
C VAL A 48 7.35 13.01 -40.63
N THR A 49 8.32 13.16 -41.53
CA THR A 49 9.55 13.94 -41.43
C THR A 49 9.29 15.43 -41.70
N GLY A 50 9.97 16.33 -40.98
CA GLY A 50 9.95 17.76 -41.32
C GLY A 50 10.56 18.72 -40.28
N ALA A 51 11.87 18.98 -40.43
CA ALA A 51 12.71 20.16 -40.13
C ALA A 51 12.41 21.15 -38.96
N PRO A 52 13.46 21.76 -38.35
CA PRO A 52 13.34 22.58 -37.15
C PRO A 52 13.02 24.05 -37.50
N ASN A 53 12.14 24.69 -36.72
CA ASN A 53 11.98 26.15 -36.77
C ASN A 53 12.47 26.81 -35.48
N ARG A 54 13.40 27.74 -35.68
CA ARG A 54 14.14 28.49 -34.67
C ARG A 54 13.25 29.56 -34.01
N SER A 55 13.69 29.93 -32.82
CA SER A 55 13.46 31.17 -32.09
C SER A 55 12.09 31.41 -31.46
N ARG A 56 12.04 31.20 -30.14
CA ARG A 56 11.79 32.31 -29.21
C ARG A 56 12.45 32.01 -27.86
N CYS A 57 13.51 32.73 -27.52
CA CYS A 57 14.01 32.76 -26.15
C CYS A 57 12.98 33.53 -25.32
N GLN A 58 12.21 32.83 -24.50
CA GLN A 58 11.53 33.44 -23.38
C GLN A 58 12.42 33.20 -22.17
N ASP A 59 13.09 34.28 -21.77
CA ASP A 59 13.72 34.42 -20.48
C ASP A 59 12.60 34.55 -19.45
N SER A 60 12.18 33.41 -18.91
CA SER A 60 11.36 33.34 -17.71
C SER A 60 12.27 32.93 -16.57
N THR A 61 12.56 33.89 -15.70
CA THR A 61 13.01 33.66 -14.34
C THR A 61 11.94 32.87 -13.59
N GLU A 62 11.86 31.57 -13.84
CA GLU A 62 11.14 30.62 -13.00
C GLU A 62 11.99 30.36 -11.77
N THR A 63 11.45 30.71 -10.60
CA THR A 63 11.90 30.08 -9.34
C THR A 63 11.84 28.57 -9.58
N PRO A 64 12.90 27.79 -9.32
CA PRO A 64 12.92 26.38 -9.70
C PRO A 64 11.70 25.69 -9.10
N ALA A 65 10.72 25.34 -9.94
CA ALA A 65 9.58 24.56 -9.52
C ALA A 65 10.16 23.26 -8.96
N ARG A 66 10.00 23.05 -7.65
CA ARG A 66 10.42 21.78 -7.05
C ARG A 66 9.70 20.68 -7.81
N PRO A 67 10.40 19.63 -8.27
CA PRO A 67 9.75 18.55 -8.99
C PRO A 67 8.62 17.97 -8.13
N THR A 68 7.47 17.71 -8.76
CA THR A 68 6.33 17.08 -8.12
C THR A 68 6.74 15.72 -7.57
N LEU A 69 6.55 15.50 -6.27
CA LEU A 69 6.95 14.25 -5.62
C LEU A 69 6.12 13.08 -6.15
N LEU A 70 6.81 11.98 -6.49
CA LEU A 70 6.21 10.71 -6.85
C LEU A 70 6.26 9.76 -5.65
N ILE A 71 5.09 9.41 -5.12
CA ILE A 71 4.93 8.54 -3.95
C ILE A 71 4.31 7.22 -4.40
N LEU A 72 5.04 6.13 -4.20
CA LEU A 72 4.57 4.77 -4.46
C LEU A 72 3.98 4.17 -3.19
N LEU A 73 2.71 3.78 -3.23
CA LEU A 73 2.09 2.90 -2.25
C LEU A 73 2.39 1.44 -2.64
N TRP A 74 3.37 0.84 -1.96
CA TRP A 74 3.82 -0.52 -2.27
C TRP A 74 2.79 -1.57 -1.90
N THR A 75 2.19 -1.45 -0.71
CA THR A 75 1.09 -2.30 -0.26
C THR A 75 -0.16 -1.48 -0.04
N TRP A 76 -1.29 -1.97 -0.57
CA TRP A 76 -2.60 -1.46 -0.21
C TRP A 76 -2.89 -1.83 1.24
N PRO A 77 -3.21 -0.86 2.12
CA PRO A 77 -3.55 -1.16 3.50
C PRO A 77 -4.67 -2.20 3.58
N PHE A 78 -4.38 -3.33 4.24
CA PHE A 78 -5.29 -4.47 4.36
C PHE A 78 -5.73 -5.06 3.02
N ASN A 79 -4.90 -4.94 2.00
CA ASN A 79 -5.19 -5.32 0.61
C ASN A 79 -6.45 -4.65 0.03
N LYS A 80 -6.76 -3.42 0.50
CA LYS A 80 -7.91 -2.64 0.02
C LYS A 80 -7.44 -1.41 -0.75
N PRO A 81 -7.81 -1.30 -2.04
CA PRO A 81 -7.62 -0.07 -2.79
C PRO A 81 -8.28 1.12 -2.08
N LEU A 82 -7.58 2.24 -2.08
CA LEU A 82 -8.06 3.50 -1.52
C LEU A 82 -7.87 4.62 -2.55
N ALA A 83 -8.62 5.71 -2.40
CA ALA A 83 -8.46 6.87 -3.26
C ALA A 83 -7.06 7.45 -3.06
N LEU A 84 -6.36 7.72 -4.16
CA LEU A 84 -5.04 8.33 -4.18
C LEU A 84 -5.14 9.76 -4.74
N PRO A 85 -5.77 10.70 -4.01
CA PRO A 85 -5.86 12.08 -4.44
C PRO A 85 -4.48 12.75 -4.42
N ARG A 86 -4.41 13.90 -5.07
CA ARG A 86 -3.25 14.79 -5.03
C ARG A 86 -3.03 15.33 -3.61
N CYS A 87 -1.77 15.57 -3.23
CA CYS A 87 -1.46 16.13 -1.90
C CYS A 87 -2.16 17.47 -1.65
N SER A 88 -2.26 18.30 -2.69
CA SER A 88 -2.93 19.60 -2.63
C SER A 88 -4.45 19.50 -2.42
N GLU A 89 -5.08 18.40 -2.86
CA GLU A 89 -6.51 18.10 -2.61
C GLU A 89 -6.75 17.61 -1.18
N MET A 90 -5.79 16.87 -0.61
CA MET A 90 -5.87 16.38 0.77
C MET A 90 -5.64 17.48 1.80
N VAL A 91 -4.64 18.34 1.55
CA VAL A 91 -4.23 19.39 2.48
C VAL A 91 -4.05 20.70 1.71
N PRO A 92 -5.06 21.59 1.75
CA PRO A 92 -5.00 22.88 1.08
C PRO A 92 -3.76 23.68 1.46
N GLY A 93 -3.07 24.24 0.46
CA GLY A 93 -1.82 25.00 0.66
C GLY A 93 -0.55 24.15 0.67
N THR A 94 -0.66 22.82 0.55
CA THR A 94 0.50 21.93 0.38
C THR A 94 0.89 21.83 -1.10
N ALA A 95 2.20 21.68 -1.37
CA ALA A 95 2.69 21.41 -2.71
C ALA A 95 2.08 20.11 -3.25
N ASP A 96 1.85 20.07 -4.56
CA ASP A 96 1.22 18.91 -5.17
C ASP A 96 2.13 17.68 -5.20
N CYS A 97 1.52 16.50 -5.27
CA CYS A 97 2.23 15.22 -5.38
C CYS A 97 1.42 14.23 -6.22
N HIS A 98 2.10 13.22 -6.74
CA HIS A 98 1.46 12.08 -7.40
C HIS A 98 1.61 10.83 -6.53
N ILE A 99 0.49 10.29 -6.06
CA ILE A 99 0.45 9.02 -5.34
C ILE A 99 -0.08 7.95 -6.28
N THR A 100 0.63 6.82 -6.39
CA THR A 100 0.25 5.68 -7.24
C THR A 100 0.52 4.37 -6.53
N ALA A 101 -0.14 3.30 -6.95
CA ALA A 101 0.14 1.92 -6.53
C ALA A 101 0.73 1.07 -7.69
N ASP A 102 1.13 1.72 -8.79
CA ASP A 102 1.79 1.07 -9.91
C ASP A 102 3.26 0.75 -9.56
N HIS A 103 3.60 -0.53 -9.45
CA HIS A 103 4.94 -0.96 -9.04
C HIS A 103 6.01 -0.65 -10.11
N GLU A 104 5.62 -0.41 -11.36
CA GLU A 104 6.54 -0.06 -12.45
C GLU A 104 7.23 1.28 -12.20
N VAL A 105 6.63 2.17 -11.39
CA VAL A 105 7.24 3.46 -11.06
C VAL A 105 8.29 3.36 -9.95
N TYR A 106 8.49 2.19 -9.33
CA TYR A 106 9.44 2.00 -8.24
C TYR A 106 10.85 2.58 -8.52
N PRO A 107 11.46 2.44 -9.72
CA PRO A 107 12.79 3.01 -9.98
C PRO A 107 12.83 4.54 -9.97
N GLN A 108 11.68 5.20 -10.11
CA GLN A 108 11.53 6.66 -10.27
C GLN A 108 10.89 7.31 -9.03
N ALA A 109 10.23 6.52 -8.16
CA ALA A 109 9.54 7.02 -7.00
C ALA A 109 10.50 7.72 -6.02
N ASP A 110 10.13 8.89 -5.54
CA ASP A 110 10.86 9.63 -4.50
C ASP A 110 10.66 8.98 -3.12
N ALA A 111 9.47 8.42 -2.89
CA ALA A 111 9.14 7.72 -1.67
C ALA A 111 8.34 6.44 -1.93
N VAL A 112 8.55 5.43 -1.08
CA VAL A 112 7.82 4.15 -1.12
C VAL A 112 7.21 3.90 0.25
N ILE A 113 5.88 3.86 0.32
CA ILE A 113 5.13 3.60 1.55
C ILE A 113 4.78 2.12 1.60
N VAL A 114 5.14 1.47 2.70
CA VAL A 114 4.83 0.05 2.94
C VAL A 114 4.02 -0.07 4.22
N HIS A 115 2.78 -0.54 4.10
CA HIS A 115 1.94 -0.86 5.25
C HIS A 115 2.41 -2.17 5.90
N HIS A 116 2.70 -2.12 7.20
CA HIS A 116 3.31 -3.21 7.93
C HIS A 116 2.45 -4.47 7.97
N TRP A 117 1.14 -4.33 8.17
CA TRP A 117 0.23 -5.47 8.28
C TRP A 117 0.28 -6.38 7.06
N ASP A 118 0.44 -5.79 5.87
CA ASP A 118 0.44 -6.52 4.61
C ASP A 118 1.79 -7.20 4.30
N ILE A 119 2.84 -6.87 5.06
CA ILE A 119 4.16 -7.49 4.94
C ILE A 119 4.56 -8.35 6.13
N MET A 120 3.85 -8.25 7.27
CA MET A 120 4.34 -8.79 8.56
C MET A 120 4.44 -10.31 8.60
N TYR A 121 3.76 -11.04 7.71
CA TYR A 121 3.78 -12.50 7.66
C TYR A 121 4.98 -13.05 6.90
N ASP A 122 5.36 -12.40 5.79
CA ASP A 122 6.58 -12.71 5.05
C ASP A 122 7.25 -11.44 4.51
N PRO A 123 7.96 -10.68 5.37
CA PRO A 123 8.60 -9.44 4.95
C PRO A 123 9.61 -9.64 3.82
N ARG A 124 10.27 -10.80 3.75
CA ARG A 124 11.32 -11.03 2.75
C ARG A 124 10.75 -11.15 1.35
N ALA A 125 9.58 -11.78 1.21
CA ALA A 125 8.91 -11.94 -0.07
C ALA A 125 8.08 -10.71 -0.47
N GLN A 126 7.59 -9.94 0.50
CA GLN A 126 6.59 -8.89 0.27
C GLN A 126 7.17 -7.47 0.22
N LEU A 127 8.44 -7.27 0.58
CA LEU A 127 9.12 -5.97 0.48
C LEU A 127 9.53 -5.64 -0.97
N PRO A 128 9.69 -4.35 -1.30
CA PRO A 128 10.28 -3.95 -2.57
C PRO A 128 11.71 -4.49 -2.74
N PRO A 129 12.25 -4.49 -3.97
CA PRO A 129 13.62 -4.89 -4.23
C PRO A 129 14.60 -4.12 -3.33
N ARG A 130 15.53 -4.84 -2.68
CA ARG A 130 16.43 -4.23 -1.69
C ARG A 130 17.34 -3.14 -2.27
N THR A 131 17.63 -3.20 -3.57
CA THR A 131 18.37 -2.17 -4.30
C THR A 131 17.48 -0.93 -4.47
N ARG A 132 17.83 0.14 -3.76
CA ARG A 132 17.11 1.42 -3.76
C ARG A 132 17.77 2.42 -4.71
N PRO A 133 17.00 3.11 -5.56
CA PRO A 133 17.48 4.29 -6.26
C PRO A 133 18.06 5.32 -5.29
N PRO A 134 19.16 6.03 -5.64
CA PRO A 134 19.71 7.09 -4.81
C PRO A 134 18.65 8.16 -4.49
N GLY A 135 18.52 8.52 -3.21
CA GLY A 135 17.57 9.54 -2.76
C GLY A 135 16.18 9.03 -2.41
N GLN A 136 15.77 7.84 -2.88
CA GLN A 136 14.47 7.26 -2.57
C GLN A 136 14.32 6.96 -1.08
N ARG A 137 13.22 7.43 -0.47
CA ARG A 137 12.89 7.23 0.95
C ARG A 137 11.87 6.10 1.13
N TRP A 138 12.20 5.10 1.93
CA TRP A 138 11.21 4.08 2.32
C TRP A 138 10.54 4.47 3.63
N VAL A 139 9.22 4.43 3.64
CA VAL A 139 8.36 4.80 4.77
C VAL A 139 7.69 3.54 5.30
N TRP A 140 7.95 3.22 6.57
CA TRP A 140 7.23 2.19 7.30
C TRP A 140 5.93 2.77 7.82
N PHE A 141 4.79 2.21 7.41
CA PHE A 141 3.47 2.67 7.84
C PHE A 141 2.79 1.63 8.73
N SER A 142 2.36 2.03 9.92
CA SER A 142 1.49 1.21 10.77
C SER A 142 0.60 2.07 11.67
N MET A 143 -0.67 1.67 11.72
CA MET A 143 -1.62 2.16 12.72
C MET A 143 -1.86 1.12 13.82
N GLU A 144 -1.05 0.07 13.90
CA GLU A 144 -1.22 -1.00 14.89
C GLU A 144 -0.27 -0.84 16.07
N SER A 145 -0.69 -1.31 17.24
CA SER A 145 0.16 -1.33 18.43
C SER A 145 1.38 -2.24 18.22
N PRO A 146 2.51 -2.02 18.93
CA PRO A 146 3.70 -2.85 18.80
C PRO A 146 3.46 -4.35 19.03
N SER A 147 2.52 -4.72 19.91
CA SER A 147 2.15 -6.11 20.16
C SER A 147 1.40 -6.78 18.99
N HIS A 148 0.85 -5.98 18.08
CA HIS A 148 0.16 -6.42 16.87
C HIS A 148 1.02 -6.26 15.60
N CYS A 149 2.28 -5.81 15.74
CA CYS A 149 3.24 -5.69 14.66
C CYS A 149 4.26 -6.84 14.73
N TRP A 150 4.01 -7.92 13.98
CA TRP A 150 4.87 -9.11 14.01
C TRP A 150 6.12 -8.93 13.12
N HIS A 151 7.18 -9.67 13.46
CA HIS A 151 8.45 -9.67 12.71
C HIS A 151 9.13 -8.30 12.52
N LEU A 152 8.89 -7.32 13.39
CA LEU A 152 9.57 -6.01 13.35
C LEU A 152 11.09 -6.10 13.30
N GLN A 153 11.68 -7.11 13.97
CA GLN A 153 13.13 -7.33 13.96
C GLN A 153 13.69 -7.62 12.56
N ALA A 154 12.89 -8.23 11.67
CA ALA A 154 13.29 -8.48 10.28
C ALA A 154 13.35 -7.20 9.44
N LEU A 155 12.77 -6.11 9.94
CA LEU A 155 12.71 -4.79 9.31
C LEU A 155 13.74 -3.80 9.88
N ASP A 156 14.66 -4.26 10.75
CA ASP A 156 15.70 -3.40 11.30
C ASP A 156 16.50 -2.73 10.17
N ARG A 157 16.62 -1.40 10.25
CA ARG A 157 17.33 -0.54 9.28
C ARG A 157 16.83 -0.66 7.83
N TYR A 158 15.65 -1.22 7.60
CA TYR A 158 15.08 -1.32 6.25
C TYR A 158 14.51 0.02 5.78
N PHE A 159 13.80 0.71 6.67
CA PHE A 159 13.08 1.94 6.39
C PHE A 159 13.89 3.18 6.79
N ASN A 160 13.61 4.29 6.11
CA ASN A 160 14.21 5.59 6.41
C ASN A 160 13.34 6.44 7.33
N LEU A 161 12.01 6.29 7.18
CA LEU A 161 11.02 7.10 7.88
C LEU A 161 9.94 6.19 8.47
N THR A 162 9.37 6.64 9.57
CA THR A 162 8.23 6.03 10.24
C THR A 162 6.98 6.88 10.05
N MET A 163 5.86 6.23 9.78
CA MET A 163 4.54 6.85 9.67
C MET A 163 3.57 6.10 10.59
N SER A 164 3.10 6.75 11.66
CA SER A 164 2.27 6.08 12.66
C SER A 164 1.42 7.04 13.49
N TYR A 165 0.53 6.49 14.31
CA TYR A 165 -0.25 7.23 15.30
C TYR A 165 0.59 7.82 16.46
N ARG A 166 1.88 7.49 16.56
CA ARG A 166 2.74 8.06 17.60
C ARG A 166 3.24 9.45 17.20
N SER A 167 3.14 10.40 18.12
CA SER A 167 3.58 11.79 17.91
C SER A 167 5.08 11.96 17.71
N ASP A 168 5.89 10.94 18.03
CA ASP A 168 7.33 10.90 17.84
C ASP A 168 7.77 10.19 16.55
N SER A 169 6.83 9.80 15.67
CA SER A 169 7.17 9.29 14.35
C SER A 169 7.54 10.40 13.37
N ASP A 170 8.33 10.09 12.34
CA ASP A 170 8.79 11.07 11.35
C ASP A 170 7.61 11.71 10.60
N ILE A 171 6.56 10.92 10.35
CA ILE A 171 5.29 11.34 9.75
C ILE A 171 4.16 10.98 10.72
N PHE A 172 3.73 11.96 11.51
CA PHE A 172 2.65 11.77 12.46
C PHE A 172 1.29 11.63 11.76
N THR A 173 0.65 10.47 11.94
CA THR A 173 -0.66 10.13 11.35
C THR A 173 -1.61 9.72 12.46
N PRO A 174 -2.27 10.66 13.15
CA PRO A 174 -3.21 10.32 14.20
C PRO A 174 -4.46 9.64 13.64
N TYR A 175 -5.17 8.88 14.46
CA TYR A 175 -6.48 8.31 14.10
C TYR A 175 -7.56 9.38 13.84
N GLY A 176 -7.33 10.61 14.33
CA GLY A 176 -8.22 11.74 14.13
C GLY A 176 -7.65 12.99 14.80
N TRP A 177 -8.30 14.12 14.57
CA TRP A 177 -7.96 15.40 15.16
C TRP A 177 -9.17 16.02 15.84
N LEU A 178 -8.90 16.92 16.78
CA LEU A 178 -9.93 17.75 17.39
C LEU A 178 -10.07 19.03 16.57
N GLU A 179 -11.28 19.34 16.13
CA GLU A 179 -11.58 20.61 15.48
C GLU A 179 -12.17 21.59 16.49
N PRO A 180 -11.76 22.86 16.47
CA PRO A 180 -12.38 23.89 17.28
C PRO A 180 -13.88 23.95 16.98
N TRP A 181 -14.69 23.80 18.02
CA TRP A 181 -16.12 24.04 17.92
C TRP A 181 -16.39 25.53 17.72
N SER A 182 -17.09 25.89 16.64
CA SER A 182 -17.36 27.28 16.26
C SER A 182 -18.49 27.95 17.07
N GLY A 183 -19.26 27.17 17.81
CA GLY A 183 -20.30 27.69 18.69
C GLY A 183 -19.75 28.30 19.99
N GLN A 184 -20.61 29.00 20.72
CA GLN A 184 -20.24 29.48 22.05
C GLN A 184 -19.96 28.28 22.98
N PRO A 185 -18.85 28.30 23.73
CA PRO A 185 -18.57 27.25 24.71
C PRO A 185 -19.73 27.19 25.72
N ALA A 186 -20.34 26.01 25.85
CA ALA A 186 -21.37 25.81 26.89
C ALA A 186 -20.79 25.95 28.31
N HIS A 187 -19.47 25.83 28.45
CA HIS A 187 -18.74 25.84 29.71
C HIS A 187 -17.45 26.65 29.60
N PRO A 188 -16.96 27.25 30.71
CA PRO A 188 -15.67 27.92 30.75
C PRO A 188 -14.53 26.95 30.40
N PRO A 189 -13.40 27.46 29.86
CA PRO A 189 -12.25 26.63 29.51
C PRO A 189 -11.76 25.83 30.73
N LEU A 190 -11.60 24.53 30.52
CA LEU A 190 -11.25 23.59 31.58
C LEU A 190 -9.75 23.67 31.90
N ASN A 191 -9.40 23.82 33.17
CA ASN A 191 -8.01 23.69 33.62
C ASN A 191 -7.63 22.20 33.72
N LEU A 192 -7.09 21.66 32.63
CA LEU A 192 -6.65 20.25 32.54
C LEU A 192 -5.44 19.94 33.42
N SER A 193 -4.62 20.94 33.77
CA SER A 193 -3.43 20.74 34.62
C SER A 193 -3.77 20.35 36.05
N ALA A 194 -4.91 20.81 36.56
CA ALA A 194 -5.36 20.52 37.92
C ALA A 194 -5.89 19.07 38.08
N LYS A 195 -6.14 18.34 36.98
CA LYS A 195 -6.68 16.96 36.96
C LYS A 195 -7.90 16.75 37.88
N THR A 196 -8.76 17.77 38.00
CA THR A 196 -9.90 17.79 38.94
C THR A 196 -11.15 17.12 38.40
N HIS A 197 -11.17 16.74 37.12
CA HIS A 197 -12.34 16.22 36.42
C HIS A 197 -12.10 14.79 35.94
N LEU A 198 -13.17 13.99 35.89
CA LEU A 198 -13.12 12.65 35.31
C LEU A 198 -12.97 12.74 33.80
N VAL A 199 -12.15 11.85 33.24
CA VAL A 199 -12.00 11.68 31.80
C VAL A 199 -12.60 10.34 31.41
N ALA A 200 -13.42 10.34 30.36
CA ALA A 200 -13.83 9.13 29.69
C ALA A 200 -12.88 8.90 28.51
N TRP A 201 -12.41 7.66 28.34
CA TRP A 201 -11.67 7.24 27.17
C TRP A 201 -12.44 6.13 26.45
N ALA A 202 -12.40 6.12 25.12
CA ALA A 202 -12.95 5.03 24.33
C ALA A 202 -11.76 4.22 23.80
N VAL A 203 -11.77 2.91 24.04
CA VAL A 203 -10.70 2.00 23.61
C VAL A 203 -11.32 0.81 22.92
N SER A 204 -10.83 0.51 21.72
CA SER A 204 -11.09 -0.74 21.03
C SER A 204 -10.08 -1.81 21.46
N ASN A 205 -10.47 -3.08 21.35
CA ASN A 205 -9.59 -4.24 21.58
C ASN A 205 -8.84 -4.24 22.94
N TRP A 206 -9.55 -3.87 24.01
CA TRP A 206 -8.98 -3.79 25.36
C TRP A 206 -8.55 -5.16 25.90
N ASN A 207 -7.36 -5.23 26.50
CA ASN A 207 -6.83 -6.40 27.20
C ASN A 207 -6.27 -6.00 28.58
N PRO A 208 -6.61 -6.70 29.68
CA PRO A 208 -6.13 -6.43 31.04
C PRO A 208 -4.60 -6.38 31.18
N GLN A 209 -3.86 -7.10 30.34
CA GLN A 209 -2.40 -7.18 30.37
C GLN A 209 -1.72 -6.01 29.63
N SER A 210 -2.49 -5.16 28.94
CA SER A 210 -1.93 -4.03 28.20
C SER A 210 -1.41 -2.97 29.17
N ALA A 211 -0.14 -2.60 29.03
CA ALA A 211 0.42 -1.49 29.76
C ALA A 211 -0.29 -0.18 29.36
N ARG A 212 -0.75 0.58 30.37
CA ARG A 212 -1.23 1.95 30.16
C ARG A 212 -0.01 2.86 30.12
N LEU A 213 0.42 3.22 28.93
CA LEU A 213 1.45 4.23 28.76
C LEU A 213 0.77 5.59 28.89
N LEU A 214 1.04 6.27 30.01
CA LEU A 214 0.59 7.64 30.32
C LEU A 214 1.63 8.66 29.85
#